data_AF-A0A550I6P2-F1
#
_entry.id   AF-A0A550I6P2-F1
#
_cell.length_a   1.000
_cell.length_b   1.000
_cell.length_c   1.000
_cell.angle_alpha   90.00
_cell.angle_beta   90.00
_cell.angle_gamma   90.00
#
_symmetry.space_group_name_H-M   'P 1'
#
loop_
_entity.id
_entity.type
_entity.pdbx_description
1 polymer ?
#
loop_
_entity_poly.entity_id
_entity_poly.type
_entity_poly.pdbx_seq_one_letter_code
_entity_poly.pdbx_strand_id
1 'polypeptide(L)'
;MKNLLRAIFLALPFILLSCSSDDDAMQPVGQQFMGDTQSFDLSAVSDPSISGTATFIENEDNSTTVEIELTGTSSGMHPAHIHFNTAAEGGDIALTFEPVDGSTGTSTTTFSALNDGTPVTYDEIVNFDGYINVHLSSDDLATLVAQGDIGENDLTGESKSYELGERDIDGIMGTAIFEERVNGEALATIMLQNTPDGGMHPAHIHLNTAVEGGDIDFTFNAVNGTTGMSKTNVSALNGGEALGYADILDYDGYINVHLSADELGVIVAQGDIGQNELTGESKSYELGEKDVEGIMGTALFEERVNGEALATLMLENTPDGGMHPAHIHMNTAAEGGDIAFTFNMVDGTTGMSETNVSALDGGEEFGYADVLEYDGYINVHLSAEELGVIVAQGDIGQNELTGESMTYQLSPVAVASISGTAIFQERVNGETLVILSLVNTIDGEMHPAHIHMGSVADAPGDIAITLNSVNGTTGISRTNVSSFNGDEEVTYETLIQYDGYINVHLSPEDLATLVAQGNVGANAS
;
A
#
# COMPACT_ATOMS: atom_id res chain seq x y z
N MET A 1 14.06 -44.07 -31.19
CA MET A 1 14.79 -43.80 -32.45
C MET A 1 15.54 -42.50 -32.22
N LYS A 2 16.79 -42.52 -31.74
CA LYS A 2 18.06 -42.54 -32.51
C LYS A 2 18.12 -41.50 -33.63
N ASN A 3 19.04 -40.53 -33.48
CA ASN A 3 20.02 -40.00 -34.45
C ASN A 3 20.72 -38.81 -33.76
N LEU A 4 21.91 -38.91 -33.15
CA LEU A 4 23.24 -39.29 -33.64
C LEU A 4 23.77 -38.36 -34.75
N LEU A 5 24.57 -37.35 -34.37
CA LEU A 5 25.65 -36.85 -35.22
C LEU A 5 26.95 -36.80 -34.42
N ARG A 6 27.93 -37.53 -34.95
CA ARG A 6 29.31 -37.63 -34.49
C ARG A 6 30.13 -36.55 -35.20
N ALA A 7 31.09 -35.95 -34.51
CA ALA A 7 32.30 -35.44 -35.13
C ALA A 7 33.51 -35.83 -34.26
N ILE A 8 34.37 -36.64 -34.85
CA ILE A 8 35.65 -37.14 -34.34
C ILE A 8 36.73 -36.31 -35.04
N PHE A 9 37.68 -35.73 -34.30
CA PHE A 9 39.00 -35.31 -34.81
C PHE A 9 40.00 -35.47 -33.65
N LEU A 10 40.67 -36.63 -33.56
CA LEU A 10 42.00 -36.93 -34.11
C LEU A 10 43.14 -36.19 -33.37
N ALA A 11 43.63 -36.82 -32.30
CA ALA A 11 44.87 -36.48 -31.63
C ALA A 11 46.07 -37.01 -32.43
N LEU A 12 47.11 -36.18 -32.61
CA LEU A 12 48.40 -36.57 -33.18
C LEU A 12 49.54 -36.14 -32.22
N PRO A 13 50.50 -37.03 -31.90
CA PRO A 13 51.56 -36.76 -30.93
C PRO A 13 52.77 -36.11 -31.61
N PHE A 14 53.39 -35.13 -30.96
CA PHE A 14 54.70 -34.61 -31.39
C PHE A 14 55.82 -35.05 -30.44
N ILE A 15 56.86 -35.56 -31.10
CA ILE A 15 58.07 -36.18 -30.58
C ILE A 15 59.05 -35.09 -30.13
N LEU A 16 59.72 -35.37 -29.00
CA LEU A 16 60.86 -34.64 -28.47
C LEU A 16 62.05 -34.67 -29.44
N LEU A 17 62.56 -33.49 -29.83
CA LEU A 17 63.93 -33.31 -30.32
C LEU A 17 64.57 -32.09 -29.66
N SER A 18 65.71 -32.39 -29.04
CA SER A 18 66.74 -31.50 -28.53
C SER A 18 67.28 -30.58 -29.64
N CYS A 19 67.38 -29.30 -29.33
CA CYS A 19 68.36 -28.38 -29.91
C CYS A 19 68.88 -27.45 -28.81
N SER A 20 70.17 -27.62 -28.50
CA SER A 20 70.99 -26.69 -27.75
C SER A 20 71.33 -25.49 -28.63
N SER A 21 70.95 -24.29 -28.20
CA SER A 21 71.61 -23.04 -28.57
C SER A 21 71.37 -22.05 -27.43
N ASP A 22 72.45 -21.68 -26.74
CA ASP A 22 72.51 -20.49 -25.90
C ASP A 22 72.03 -19.29 -26.71
N ASP A 23 70.92 -18.70 -26.29
CA ASP A 23 70.60 -17.30 -26.51
C ASP A 23 69.93 -16.83 -25.22
N ASP A 24 70.62 -15.94 -24.50
CA ASP A 24 70.12 -15.20 -23.35
C ASP A 24 68.90 -14.38 -23.77
N ALA A 25 67.72 -15.01 -23.77
CA ALA A 25 66.46 -14.31 -23.86
C ALA A 25 66.21 -13.64 -22.49
N MET A 26 66.50 -12.34 -22.42
CA MET A 26 66.01 -11.50 -21.34
C MET A 26 64.50 -11.73 -21.19
N GLN A 27 64.09 -12.16 -20.00
CA GLN A 27 62.70 -12.05 -19.60
C GLN A 27 62.27 -10.57 -19.67
N PRO A 28 61.05 -10.25 -20.14
CA PRO A 28 60.58 -8.89 -20.14
C PRO A 28 60.51 -8.39 -18.69
N VAL A 29 61.33 -7.38 -18.39
CA VAL A 29 61.19 -6.55 -17.19
C VAL A 29 59.88 -5.76 -17.35
N GLY A 30 58.93 -5.96 -16.44
CA GLY A 30 57.80 -5.04 -16.25
C GLY A 30 56.41 -5.54 -16.67
N GLN A 31 55.96 -6.69 -16.18
CA GLN A 31 54.56 -6.71 -15.75
C GLN A 31 54.52 -5.96 -14.43
N GLN A 32 54.13 -4.69 -14.50
CA GLN A 32 53.70 -3.93 -13.33
C GLN A 32 52.55 -4.72 -12.73
N PHE A 33 52.68 -5.20 -11.49
CA PHE A 33 51.53 -5.75 -10.79
C PHE A 33 50.44 -4.67 -10.77
N MET A 34 49.33 -4.97 -11.41
CA MET A 34 48.08 -4.25 -11.21
C MET A 34 47.31 -5.17 -10.28
N GLY A 35 47.47 -4.95 -8.97
CA GLY A 35 46.67 -5.65 -7.97
C GLY A 35 45.19 -5.30 -8.11
N ASP A 36 44.36 -6.02 -7.38
CA ASP A 36 42.93 -5.74 -7.36
C ASP A 36 42.65 -4.36 -6.73
N THR A 37 41.57 -3.71 -7.17
CA THR A 37 41.16 -2.40 -6.68
C THR A 37 39.68 -2.38 -6.33
N GLN A 38 39.34 -1.75 -5.20
CA GLN A 38 37.97 -1.53 -4.76
C GLN A 38 37.81 -0.06 -4.36
N SER A 39 36.75 0.58 -4.82
CA SER A 39 36.45 1.97 -4.48
C SER A 39 35.16 2.06 -3.68
N PHE A 40 35.13 2.98 -2.72
CA PHE A 40 33.96 3.30 -1.91
C PHE A 40 33.68 4.80 -1.99
N ASP A 41 32.40 5.16 -2.07
CA ASP A 41 31.96 6.55 -2.16
C ASP A 41 32.01 7.24 -0.79
N LEU A 42 32.48 8.48 -0.77
CA LEU A 42 32.47 9.35 0.41
C LEU A 42 31.50 10.51 0.17
N SER A 43 30.35 10.41 0.82
CA SER A 43 29.26 11.38 0.73
C SER A 43 29.52 12.61 1.60
N ALA A 44 28.97 13.75 1.18
CA ALA A 44 29.03 15.00 1.90
C ALA A 44 28.33 14.92 3.27
N VAL A 45 28.90 15.57 4.29
CA VAL A 45 28.30 15.68 5.63
C VAL A 45 27.99 17.13 5.99
N SER A 46 28.98 17.91 6.46
CA SER A 46 28.74 19.30 6.88
C SER A 46 28.69 20.31 5.72
N ASP A 47 29.34 19.99 4.60
CA ASP A 47 29.40 20.84 3.41
C ASP A 47 28.94 20.05 2.19
N PRO A 48 27.79 20.38 1.58
CA PRO A 48 27.22 19.63 0.46
C PRO A 48 28.09 19.68 -0.81
N SER A 49 29.12 20.52 -0.85
CA SER A 49 30.07 20.58 -1.96
C SER A 49 31.25 19.60 -1.83
N ILE A 50 31.45 18.99 -0.66
CA ILE A 50 32.58 18.08 -0.41
C ILE A 50 32.14 16.63 -0.52
N SER A 51 32.61 15.93 -1.55
CA SER A 51 32.34 14.50 -1.76
C SER A 51 33.47 13.88 -2.58
N GLY A 52 33.60 12.56 -2.57
CA GLY A 52 34.68 11.89 -3.29
C GLY A 52 34.68 10.38 -3.16
N THR A 53 35.85 9.78 -3.31
CA THR A 53 36.03 8.32 -3.26
C THR A 53 37.27 7.93 -2.46
N ALA A 54 37.23 6.75 -1.84
CA ALA A 54 38.39 6.07 -1.29
C ALA A 54 38.67 4.80 -2.10
N THR A 55 39.83 4.71 -2.75
CA THR A 55 40.22 3.57 -3.59
C THR A 55 41.31 2.76 -2.90
N PHE A 56 40.98 1.51 -2.58
CA PHE A 56 41.87 0.50 -2.02
C PHE A 56 42.55 -0.27 -3.16
N ILE A 57 43.87 -0.41 -3.08
CA ILE A 57 44.72 -1.01 -4.11
C ILE A 57 45.60 -2.07 -3.46
N GLU A 58 45.51 -3.31 -3.94
CA GLU A 58 46.41 -4.39 -3.52
C GLU A 58 47.83 -4.15 -4.07
N ASN A 59 48.85 -4.33 -3.22
CA ASN A 59 50.26 -4.26 -3.60
C ASN A 59 50.91 -5.66 -3.70
N GLU A 60 52.04 -5.77 -4.41
CA GLU A 60 52.78 -7.04 -4.61
C GLU A 60 53.22 -7.72 -3.30
N ASP A 61 53.41 -6.94 -2.24
CA ASP A 61 53.83 -7.42 -0.92
C ASP A 61 52.64 -7.71 0.02
N ASN A 62 51.42 -7.76 -0.52
CA ASN A 62 50.16 -8.00 0.21
C ASN A 62 49.79 -6.87 1.20
N SER A 63 50.47 -5.72 1.14
CA SER A 63 49.98 -4.48 1.74
C SER A 63 48.89 -3.85 0.88
N THR A 64 48.13 -2.94 1.47
CA THR A 64 47.08 -2.19 0.78
C THR A 64 47.44 -0.71 0.75
N THR A 65 47.27 -0.07 -0.40
CA THR A 65 47.33 1.39 -0.55
C THR A 65 45.91 1.93 -0.68
N VAL A 66 45.56 2.93 0.13
CA VAL A 66 44.31 3.69 -0.01
C VAL A 66 44.63 5.06 -0.57
N GLU A 67 43.97 5.42 -1.66
CA GLU A 67 43.95 6.75 -2.24
C GLU A 67 42.58 7.38 -1.99
N ILE A 68 42.53 8.49 -1.25
CA ILE A 68 41.29 9.28 -1.08
C ILE A 68 41.37 10.47 -2.02
N GLU A 69 40.34 10.67 -2.84
CA GLU A 69 40.16 11.84 -3.70
C GLU A 69 38.82 12.50 -3.40
N LEU A 70 38.87 13.69 -2.81
CA LEU A 70 37.73 14.55 -2.53
C LEU A 70 37.69 15.74 -3.48
N THR A 71 36.48 16.15 -3.83
CA THR A 71 36.20 17.39 -4.54
C THR A 71 35.65 18.44 -3.57
N GLY A 72 35.72 19.72 -3.94
CA GLY A 72 35.13 20.82 -3.14
C GLY A 72 35.88 21.19 -1.85
N THR A 73 36.99 20.53 -1.53
CA THR A 73 37.77 20.83 -0.32
C THR A 73 38.37 22.24 -0.34
N SER A 74 38.55 22.81 0.84
CA SER A 74 39.30 24.05 1.05
C SER A 74 40.72 23.76 1.56
N SER A 75 41.64 24.72 1.38
CA SER A 75 43.04 24.56 1.82
C SER A 75 43.15 24.20 3.30
N GLY A 76 43.99 23.23 3.63
CA GLY A 76 44.15 22.70 4.98
C GLY A 76 44.47 21.22 4.93
N MET A 77 44.70 20.60 6.09
CA MET A 77 44.84 19.15 6.20
C MET A 77 43.60 18.60 6.90
N HIS A 78 42.93 17.63 6.28
CA HIS A 78 41.70 17.01 6.74
C HIS A 78 42.01 15.58 7.23
N PRO A 79 42.07 15.33 8.56
CA PRO A 79 42.33 13.99 9.08
C PRO A 79 41.30 12.98 8.58
N ALA A 80 41.74 11.76 8.26
CA ALA A 80 40.86 10.70 7.78
C ALA A 80 41.18 9.36 8.46
N HIS A 81 40.13 8.57 8.72
CA HIS A 81 40.22 7.33 9.49
C HIS A 81 39.24 6.28 8.96
N ILE A 82 39.59 4.99 9.11
CA ILE A 82 38.62 3.89 9.15
C ILE A 82 38.20 3.68 10.61
N HIS A 83 36.90 3.55 10.83
CA HIS A 83 36.26 3.18 12.09
C HIS A 83 35.62 1.80 11.98
N PHE A 84 35.38 1.13 13.11
CA PHE A 84 34.58 -0.11 13.18
C PHE A 84 33.07 0.16 13.05
N ASN A 85 32.30 -0.88 12.70
CA ASN A 85 30.84 -0.88 12.51
C ASN A 85 30.37 -0.02 11.32
N THR A 86 29.07 0.26 11.23
CA THR A 86 28.53 1.23 10.27
C THR A 86 28.72 2.69 10.74
N ALA A 87 28.67 3.63 9.80
CA ALA A 87 28.65 5.06 10.08
C ALA A 87 27.46 5.49 10.96
N ALA A 88 26.33 4.78 10.89
CA ALA A 88 25.13 5.07 11.66
C ALA A 88 25.24 4.64 13.14
N GLU A 89 26.00 3.58 13.42
CA GLU A 89 26.29 3.10 14.78
C GLU A 89 27.50 3.81 15.39
N GLY A 90 28.45 4.18 14.54
CA GLY A 90 29.75 4.70 14.93
C GLY A 90 30.67 3.61 15.50
N GLY A 91 31.91 4.00 15.78
CA GLY A 91 32.87 3.06 16.36
C GLY A 91 34.23 3.69 16.66
N ASP A 92 35.08 2.91 17.33
CA ASP A 92 36.46 3.29 17.57
C ASP A 92 37.27 3.33 16.26
N ILE A 93 38.37 4.09 16.25
CA ILE A 93 39.26 4.18 15.08
C ILE A 93 40.04 2.86 14.93
N ALA A 94 39.86 2.18 13.80
CA ALA A 94 40.59 0.98 13.41
C ALA A 94 41.93 1.32 12.75
N LEU A 95 41.93 2.30 11.83
CA LEU A 95 43.10 2.69 11.04
C LEU A 95 43.13 4.21 10.82
N THR A 96 44.31 4.80 10.96
CA THR A 96 44.53 6.23 10.67
C THR A 96 45.23 6.41 9.33
N PHE A 97 44.67 7.26 8.48
CA PHE A 97 45.26 7.65 7.20
C PHE A 97 46.16 8.88 7.34
N GLU A 98 47.01 9.09 6.34
CA GLU A 98 47.57 10.40 6.07
C GLU A 98 46.43 11.40 5.78
N PRO A 99 46.45 12.62 6.36
CA PRO A 99 45.37 13.59 6.15
C PRO A 99 45.22 13.98 4.66
N VAL A 100 43.98 14.22 4.22
CA VAL A 100 43.68 14.75 2.89
C VAL A 100 44.17 16.19 2.78
N ASP A 101 45.04 16.48 1.81
CA ASP A 101 45.46 17.85 1.49
C ASP A 101 44.31 18.54 0.77
N GLY A 102 43.64 19.46 1.46
CA GLY A 102 42.48 20.14 0.93
C GLY A 102 42.76 21.09 -0.24
N SER A 103 44.03 21.35 -0.57
CA SER A 103 44.41 22.11 -1.78
C SER A 103 44.42 21.23 -3.04
N THR A 104 44.67 19.93 -2.90
CA THR A 104 44.62 18.95 -4.00
C THR A 104 43.38 18.07 -3.94
N GLY A 105 42.76 17.95 -2.77
CA GLY A 105 41.69 17.00 -2.49
C GLY A 105 42.17 15.58 -2.24
N THR A 106 43.48 15.34 -2.11
CA THR A 106 44.03 13.97 -2.17
C THR A 106 44.80 13.54 -0.92
N SER A 107 44.77 12.24 -0.62
CA SER A 107 45.72 11.57 0.31
C SER A 107 46.06 10.17 -0.20
N THR A 108 47.21 9.64 0.26
CA THR A 108 47.64 8.28 -0.02
C THR A 108 48.23 7.67 1.24
N THR A 109 47.76 6.48 1.64
CA THR A 109 48.27 5.75 2.81
C THR A 109 48.51 4.29 2.44
N THR A 110 49.68 3.72 2.79
CA THR A 110 49.97 2.29 2.60
C THR A 110 50.13 1.61 3.95
N PHE A 111 49.45 0.47 4.15
CA PHE A 111 49.43 -0.26 5.41
C PHE A 111 49.33 -1.78 5.20
N SER A 112 49.66 -2.53 6.25
CA SER A 112 49.52 -4.01 6.32
C SER A 112 49.01 -4.48 7.70
N ALA A 113 48.66 -3.55 8.57
CA ALA A 113 48.12 -3.78 9.90
C ALA A 113 47.27 -2.58 10.34
N LEU A 114 46.31 -2.83 11.24
CA LEU A 114 45.52 -1.82 11.94
C LEU A 114 46.39 -1.05 12.96
N ASN A 115 45.83 0.01 13.55
CA ASN A 115 46.53 0.85 14.53
C ASN A 115 47.00 0.08 15.79
N ASP A 116 46.34 -1.02 16.14
CA ASP A 116 46.71 -1.88 17.27
C ASP A 116 47.80 -2.92 16.93
N GLY A 117 48.24 -2.98 15.67
CA GLY A 117 49.22 -3.92 15.16
C GLY A 117 48.64 -5.24 14.66
N THR A 118 47.31 -5.41 14.66
CA THR A 118 46.64 -6.56 14.05
C THR A 118 46.89 -6.55 12.54
N PRO A 119 47.52 -7.60 11.96
CA PRO A 119 47.72 -7.69 10.52
C PRO A 119 46.39 -7.68 9.77
N VAL A 120 46.34 -7.04 8.60
CA VAL A 120 45.18 -7.02 7.72
C VAL A 120 45.61 -7.16 6.27
N THR A 121 44.93 -8.02 5.51
CA THR A 121 45.15 -8.19 4.06
C THR A 121 44.28 -7.25 3.24
N TYR A 122 44.51 -7.21 1.93
CA TYR A 122 43.60 -6.54 1.00
C TYR A 122 42.18 -7.09 1.09
N ASP A 123 42.02 -8.41 0.96
CA ASP A 123 40.71 -9.07 1.05
C ASP A 123 39.99 -8.77 2.37
N GLU A 124 40.70 -8.70 3.48
CA GLU A 124 40.11 -8.41 4.78
C GLU A 124 39.67 -6.94 4.90
N ILE A 125 40.43 -5.98 4.36
CA ILE A 125 40.08 -4.56 4.50
C ILE A 125 38.97 -4.12 3.53
N VAL A 126 38.87 -4.73 2.35
CA VAL A 126 37.79 -4.42 1.40
C VAL A 126 36.47 -5.13 1.72
N ASN A 127 36.46 -6.03 2.71
CA ASN A 127 35.25 -6.65 3.28
C ASN A 127 35.09 -6.29 4.77
N PHE A 128 35.74 -5.22 5.21
CA PHE A 128 35.77 -4.84 6.62
C PHE A 128 34.42 -4.31 7.10
N ASP A 129 34.04 -4.67 8.31
CA ASP A 129 32.95 -4.03 9.05
C ASP A 129 33.40 -2.65 9.54
N GLY A 130 33.30 -1.66 8.65
CA GLY A 130 33.72 -0.31 8.96
C GLY A 130 33.17 0.78 8.07
N TYR A 131 33.59 1.99 8.38
CA TYR A 131 33.29 3.20 7.62
C TYR A 131 34.45 4.19 7.68
N ILE A 132 34.53 5.08 6.69
CA ILE A 132 35.53 6.14 6.60
C ILE A 132 34.92 7.46 7.04
N ASN A 133 35.65 8.18 7.88
CA ASN A 133 35.40 9.58 8.21
C ASN A 133 36.52 10.47 7.67
N VAL A 134 36.15 11.64 7.16
CA VAL A 134 37.07 12.75 6.89
C VAL A 134 36.63 13.97 7.70
N HIS A 135 37.52 14.47 8.55
CA HIS A 135 37.28 15.57 9.48
C HIS A 135 37.66 16.93 8.87
N LEU A 136 37.04 18.01 9.34
CA LEU A 136 37.31 19.37 8.86
C LEU A 136 38.75 19.83 9.11
N SER A 137 39.32 19.51 10.28
CA SER A 137 40.74 19.78 10.59
C SER A 137 41.19 19.05 11.85
N SER A 138 42.50 19.06 12.14
CA SER A 138 43.02 18.54 13.41
C SER A 138 42.54 19.33 14.65
N ASP A 139 42.13 20.59 14.47
CA ASP A 139 41.62 21.45 15.54
C ASP A 139 40.09 21.31 15.71
N ASP A 140 39.41 20.74 14.71
CA ASP A 140 37.97 20.48 14.69
C ASP A 140 37.68 19.08 14.11
N LEU A 141 37.90 18.07 14.95
CA LEU A 141 37.57 16.68 14.64
C LEU A 141 36.08 16.36 14.80
N ALA A 142 35.28 17.24 15.40
CA ALA A 142 33.86 16.98 15.58
C ALA A 142 33.08 17.22 14.28
N THR A 143 33.55 18.17 13.46
CA THR A 143 32.95 18.46 12.16
C THR A 143 33.49 17.48 11.11
N LEU A 144 32.58 16.68 10.51
CA LEU A 144 32.89 15.80 9.39
C LEU A 144 32.59 16.50 8.07
N VAL A 145 33.51 16.41 7.11
CA VAL A 145 33.31 16.95 5.75
C VAL A 145 32.86 15.89 4.76
N ALA A 146 33.31 14.65 4.92
CA ALA A 146 32.87 13.51 4.11
C ALA A 146 32.84 12.22 4.95
N GLN A 147 31.95 11.30 4.61
CA GLN A 147 31.78 10.01 5.27
C GLN A 147 31.25 8.96 4.28
N GLY A 148 31.65 7.70 4.44
CA GLY A 148 31.11 6.59 3.66
C GLY A 148 31.33 5.26 4.34
N ASP A 149 30.32 4.39 4.30
CA ASP A 149 30.46 2.99 4.71
C ASP A 149 31.38 2.25 3.72
N ILE A 150 32.11 1.25 4.21
CA ILE A 150 33.01 0.43 3.38
C ILE A 150 32.77 -1.06 3.62
N GLY A 151 33.31 -1.88 2.72
CA GLY A 151 33.31 -3.32 2.86
C GLY A 151 31.91 -3.90 2.99
N GLU A 152 31.67 -4.65 4.07
CA GLU A 152 30.39 -5.31 4.27
C GLU A 152 29.24 -4.33 4.55
N ASN A 153 29.57 -3.10 4.93
CA ASN A 153 28.61 -2.02 5.18
C ASN A 153 28.30 -1.20 3.92
N ASP A 154 29.03 -1.39 2.80
CA ASP A 154 28.75 -0.66 1.58
C ASP A 154 27.31 -0.91 1.09
N LEU A 155 26.71 0.09 0.44
CA LEU A 155 25.33 -0.02 -0.04
C LEU A 155 25.31 -0.72 -1.40
N THR A 156 24.37 -1.65 -1.59
CA THR A 156 24.23 -2.37 -2.87
C THR A 156 23.61 -1.48 -3.97
N GLY A 157 22.94 -0.40 -3.56
CA GLY A 157 22.13 0.48 -4.40
C GLY A 157 20.65 0.08 -4.47
N GLU A 158 20.28 -1.09 -3.93
CA GLU A 158 18.88 -1.48 -3.75
C GLU A 158 18.26 -0.68 -2.59
N SER A 159 17.05 -0.18 -2.81
CA SER A 159 16.34 0.61 -1.80
C SER A 159 14.83 0.49 -1.90
N LYS A 160 14.15 0.72 -0.78
CA LYS A 160 12.70 0.77 -0.66
C LYS A 160 12.29 1.98 0.17
N SER A 161 11.30 2.73 -0.30
CA SER A 161 10.76 3.90 0.39
C SER A 161 9.31 3.64 0.78
N TYR A 162 8.96 4.01 2.00
CA TYR A 162 7.59 3.99 2.52
C TYR A 162 7.19 5.41 2.93
N GLU A 163 5.99 5.83 2.55
CA GLU A 163 5.43 7.12 2.92
C GLU A 163 4.97 7.10 4.39
N LEU A 164 5.25 8.18 5.11
CA LEU A 164 4.80 8.42 6.47
C LEU A 164 3.83 9.61 6.45
N GLY A 165 2.53 9.30 6.52
CA GLY A 165 1.45 10.26 6.54
C GLY A 165 1.32 10.99 7.87
N GLU A 166 0.67 12.15 7.82
CA GLU A 166 0.31 12.97 8.97
C GLU A 166 -0.68 12.25 9.91
N ARG A 167 -0.56 12.46 11.22
CA ARG A 167 -1.48 11.91 12.25
C ARG A 167 -1.98 12.98 13.22
N ASP A 168 -1.46 13.04 14.45
CA ASP A 168 -2.03 13.89 15.51
C ASP A 168 -1.63 15.36 15.40
N ILE A 169 -0.60 15.67 14.61
CA ILE A 169 -0.07 17.03 14.43
C ILE A 169 -0.06 17.39 12.95
N ASP A 170 -0.92 18.35 12.61
CA ASP A 170 -1.06 18.80 11.24
C ASP A 170 0.25 19.30 10.63
N GLY A 171 0.51 18.90 9.38
CA GLY A 171 1.63 19.32 8.54
C GLY A 171 2.91 18.50 8.70
N ILE A 172 2.98 17.51 9.59
CA ILE A 172 4.17 16.65 9.73
C ILE A 172 3.96 15.37 8.93
N MET A 173 4.82 15.15 7.94
CA MET A 173 4.79 13.99 7.05
C MET A 173 6.19 13.76 6.46
N GLY A 174 6.43 12.61 5.85
CA GLY A 174 7.72 12.32 5.25
C GLY A 174 7.85 10.90 4.75
N THR A 175 9.07 10.36 4.77
CA THR A 175 9.36 9.01 4.28
C THR A 175 10.31 8.26 5.19
N ALA A 176 10.22 6.94 5.17
CA ALA A 176 11.24 6.02 5.66
C ALA A 176 11.86 5.28 4.47
N ILE A 177 13.16 5.41 4.28
CA ILE A 177 13.91 4.74 3.22
C ILE A 177 14.78 3.67 3.85
N PHE A 178 14.73 2.45 3.31
CA PHE A 178 15.62 1.35 3.65
C PHE A 178 16.55 1.11 2.47
N GLU A 179 17.85 1.08 2.70
CA GLU A 179 18.89 0.81 1.71
C GLU A 179 19.63 -0.46 2.10
N GLU A 180 19.79 -1.40 1.16
CA GLU A 180 20.44 -2.68 1.43
C GLU A 180 21.96 -2.52 1.53
N ARG A 181 22.55 -3.13 2.55
CA ARG A 181 24.00 -3.27 2.71
C ARG A 181 24.50 -4.58 2.12
N VAL A 182 25.78 -4.65 1.76
CA VAL A 182 26.40 -5.87 1.21
C VAL A 182 26.27 -7.09 2.13
N ASN A 183 26.25 -6.89 3.46
CA ASN A 183 26.02 -7.97 4.44
C ASN A 183 24.54 -8.42 4.58
N GLY A 184 23.60 -7.76 3.90
CA GLY A 184 22.16 -8.03 3.94
C GLY A 184 21.40 -7.28 5.04
N GLU A 185 22.08 -6.51 5.89
CA GLU A 185 21.46 -5.55 6.80
C GLU A 185 20.90 -4.36 6.01
N ALA A 186 20.13 -3.49 6.68
CA ALA A 186 19.60 -2.28 6.05
C ALA A 186 20.04 -1.00 6.76
N LEU A 187 20.33 0.05 6.00
CA LEU A 187 20.35 1.43 6.51
C LEU A 187 18.93 2.00 6.41
N ALA A 188 18.31 2.29 7.55
CA ALA A 188 17.05 3.00 7.60
C ALA A 188 17.28 4.51 7.77
N THR A 189 16.77 5.31 6.84
CA THR A 189 16.77 6.77 6.89
C THR A 189 15.33 7.29 6.95
N ILE A 190 14.95 7.93 8.06
CA ILE A 190 13.65 8.62 8.17
C ILE A 190 13.87 10.11 7.90
N MET A 191 13.05 10.68 7.01
CA MET A 191 13.06 12.10 6.65
C MET A 191 11.66 12.68 6.79
N LEU A 192 11.45 13.55 7.78
CA LEU A 192 10.21 14.27 8.03
C LEU A 192 10.35 15.75 7.68
N GLN A 193 9.24 16.35 7.27
CA GLN A 193 9.10 17.77 7.05
C GLN A 193 8.35 18.42 8.22
N ASN A 194 8.61 19.71 8.46
CA ASN A 194 7.92 20.53 9.46
C ASN A 194 8.01 20.02 10.91
N THR A 195 9.06 19.26 11.25
CA THR A 195 9.31 18.82 12.63
C THR A 195 9.59 19.99 13.57
N PRO A 196 9.17 19.90 14.86
CA PRO A 196 9.52 20.90 15.87
C PRO A 196 11.05 21.06 16.07
N ASP A 197 11.56 22.26 15.79
CA ASP A 197 13.00 22.57 15.89
C ASP A 197 13.57 22.28 17.30
N GLY A 198 14.72 21.61 17.35
CA GLY A 198 15.40 21.21 18.59
C GLY A 198 14.76 20.02 19.33
N GLY A 199 13.68 19.43 18.80
CA GLY A 199 13.08 18.20 19.30
C GLY A 199 13.91 16.95 18.96
N MET A 200 13.67 15.86 19.69
CA MET A 200 14.08 14.51 19.32
C MET A 200 12.84 13.62 19.35
N HIS A 201 12.52 13.03 18.20
CA HIS A 201 11.27 12.31 17.98
C HIS A 201 11.56 10.81 17.91
N PRO A 202 11.22 10.02 18.96
CA PRO A 202 11.37 8.57 18.91
C PRO A 202 10.60 7.98 17.74
N ALA A 203 11.13 6.93 17.13
CA ALA A 203 10.46 6.22 16.05
C ALA A 203 10.60 4.71 16.23
N HIS A 204 9.59 3.96 15.81
CA HIS A 204 9.53 2.51 16.00
C HIS A 204 8.90 1.79 14.80
N ILE A 205 9.29 0.55 14.57
CA ILE A 205 8.46 -0.42 13.82
C ILE A 205 7.59 -1.14 14.84
N HIS A 206 6.30 -1.22 14.55
CA HIS A 206 5.29 -1.97 15.28
C HIS A 206 4.79 -3.15 14.45
N LEU A 207 4.20 -4.16 15.12
CA LEU A 207 3.56 -5.32 14.49
C LEU A 207 2.20 -4.99 13.87
N ASN A 208 1.78 -5.79 12.88
CA ASN A 208 0.51 -5.72 12.14
C ASN A 208 0.39 -4.45 11.27
N THR A 209 -0.81 -4.18 10.76
CA THR A 209 -1.11 -2.90 10.09
C THR A 209 -1.24 -1.77 11.10
N ALA A 210 -1.03 -0.53 10.64
CA ALA A 210 -1.18 0.68 11.44
C ALA A 210 -2.58 0.85 12.05
N VAL A 211 -3.63 0.40 11.34
CA VAL A 211 -5.02 0.50 11.79
C VAL A 211 -5.37 -0.52 12.86
N GLU A 212 -4.76 -1.71 12.84
CA GLU A 212 -4.89 -2.71 13.89
C GLU A 212 -4.04 -2.37 15.11
N GLY A 213 -2.90 -1.73 14.85
CA GLY A 213 -1.88 -1.42 15.83
C GLY A 213 -1.10 -2.66 16.29
N GLY A 214 -0.08 -2.43 17.10
CA GLY A 214 0.72 -3.54 17.63
C GLY A 214 1.79 -3.08 18.62
N ASP A 215 2.43 -4.08 19.24
CA ASP A 215 3.58 -3.86 20.10
C ASP A 215 4.79 -3.36 19.28
N ILE A 216 5.70 -2.64 19.93
CA ILE A 216 6.97 -2.19 19.33
C ILE A 216 7.90 -3.39 19.16
N ASP A 217 8.40 -3.59 17.94
CA ASP A 217 9.34 -4.68 17.64
C ASP A 217 10.76 -4.18 17.29
N PHE A 218 10.86 -2.98 16.70
CA PHE A 218 12.14 -2.33 16.42
C PHE A 218 12.16 -0.86 16.84
N THR A 219 13.29 -0.38 17.35
CA THR A 219 13.48 1.02 17.74
C THR A 219 14.54 1.69 16.87
N PHE A 220 14.13 2.75 16.17
CA PHE A 220 15.05 3.58 15.40
C PHE A 220 15.81 4.56 16.29
N ASN A 221 16.91 5.11 15.77
CA ASN A 221 17.44 6.37 16.26
C ASN A 221 16.37 7.48 16.14
N ALA A 222 16.25 8.32 17.16
CA ALA A 222 15.25 9.38 17.15
C ALA A 222 15.49 10.40 16.02
N VAL A 223 14.42 10.83 15.35
CA VAL A 223 14.44 11.86 14.31
C VAL A 223 14.80 13.19 14.95
N ASN A 224 15.85 13.84 14.45
CA ASN A 224 16.27 15.16 14.92
C ASN A 224 15.31 16.22 14.36
N GLY A 225 14.61 16.93 15.24
CA GLY A 225 13.58 17.89 14.86
C GLY A 225 14.08 19.14 14.12
N THR A 226 15.38 19.46 14.20
CA THR A 226 16.00 20.55 13.42
C THR A 226 16.25 20.14 11.97
N THR A 227 16.74 18.92 11.75
CA THR A 227 17.05 18.43 10.39
C THR A 227 15.90 17.66 9.75
N GLY A 228 14.95 17.20 10.56
CA GLY A 228 13.90 16.26 10.14
C GLY A 228 14.41 14.84 9.90
N MET A 229 15.65 14.51 10.25
CA MET A 229 16.29 13.26 9.80
C MET A 229 16.76 12.36 10.94
N SER A 230 16.72 11.05 10.71
CA SER A 230 17.49 10.03 11.45
C SER A 230 18.09 9.01 10.49
N LYS A 231 19.16 8.34 10.93
CA LYS A 231 19.75 7.19 10.27
C LYS A 231 19.97 6.09 11.31
N THR A 232 19.60 4.85 11.00
CA THR A 232 19.71 3.70 11.91
C THR A 232 20.18 2.47 11.13
N ASN A 233 21.13 1.71 11.67
CA ASN A 233 21.42 0.38 11.14
C ASN A 233 20.34 -0.62 11.61
N VAL A 234 19.84 -1.44 10.70
CA VAL A 234 18.80 -2.44 10.97
C VAL A 234 19.38 -3.82 10.69
N SER A 235 19.61 -4.56 11.76
CA SER A 235 20.21 -5.91 11.72
C SER A 235 19.44 -6.93 12.56
N ALA A 236 18.74 -6.47 13.61
CA ALA A 236 17.93 -7.30 14.47
C ALA A 236 16.79 -6.50 15.12
N LEU A 237 15.69 -7.19 15.41
CA LEU A 237 14.60 -6.72 16.26
C LEU A 237 15.09 -6.48 17.69
N ASN A 238 14.31 -5.75 18.48
CA ASN A 238 14.60 -5.50 19.89
C ASN A 238 14.70 -6.80 20.72
N GLY A 239 14.05 -7.88 20.26
CA GLY A 239 14.16 -9.23 20.83
C GLY A 239 15.44 -9.99 20.48
N GLY A 240 16.26 -9.47 19.55
CA GLY A 240 17.49 -10.08 19.06
C GLY A 240 17.33 -11.04 17.89
N GLU A 241 16.12 -11.18 17.35
CA GLU A 241 15.87 -11.90 16.10
C GLU A 241 16.41 -11.08 14.93
N ALA A 242 17.08 -11.72 13.97
CA ALA A 242 17.65 -11.00 12.83
C ALA A 242 16.55 -10.36 11.98
N LEU A 243 16.81 -9.14 11.49
CA LEU A 243 15.95 -8.40 10.58
C LEU A 243 16.84 -7.72 9.55
N GLY A 244 16.95 -8.32 8.37
CA GLY A 244 17.68 -7.76 7.23
C GLY A 244 16.80 -6.98 6.27
N TYR A 245 17.41 -6.46 5.20
CA TYR A 245 16.70 -5.71 4.17
C TYR A 245 15.57 -6.51 3.52
N ALA A 246 15.84 -7.77 3.14
CA ALA A 246 14.85 -8.63 2.52
C ALA A 246 13.65 -8.91 3.45
N ASP A 247 13.90 -9.03 4.75
CA ASP A 247 12.84 -9.28 5.74
C ASP A 247 11.90 -8.08 5.86
N ILE A 248 12.42 -6.84 5.78
CA ILE A 248 11.63 -5.60 5.83
C ILE A 248 10.60 -5.52 4.68
N LEU A 249 10.91 -6.08 3.50
CA LEU A 249 10.03 -6.01 2.33
C LEU A 249 8.75 -6.84 2.49
N ASP A 250 8.80 -7.90 3.29
CA ASP A 250 7.67 -8.80 3.56
C ASP A 250 7.16 -8.66 5.01
N TYR A 251 7.69 -7.69 5.77
CA TYR A 251 7.41 -7.55 7.19
C TYR A 251 5.97 -7.10 7.43
N ASP A 252 5.30 -7.75 8.37
CA ASP A 252 3.96 -7.38 8.84
C ASP A 252 4.07 -6.28 9.91
N GLY A 253 4.23 -5.04 9.46
CA GLY A 253 4.41 -3.93 10.37
C GLY A 253 4.08 -2.56 9.81
N TYR A 254 4.25 -1.58 10.69
CA TYR A 254 4.10 -0.16 10.38
C TYR A 254 5.07 0.68 11.22
N ILE A 255 5.39 1.87 10.74
CA ILE A 255 6.26 2.83 11.41
C ILE A 255 5.43 3.89 12.11
N ASN A 256 5.77 4.17 13.36
CA ASN A 256 5.34 5.36 14.09
C ASN A 256 6.51 6.29 14.35
N VAL A 257 6.27 7.59 14.23
CA VAL A 257 7.14 8.63 14.79
C VAL A 257 6.37 9.43 15.83
N HIS A 258 6.93 9.55 17.03
CA HIS A 258 6.28 10.17 18.18
C HIS A 258 6.73 11.62 18.37
N LEU A 259 5.88 12.45 19.00
CA LEU A 259 6.20 13.85 19.25
C LEU A 259 7.43 14.02 20.15
N SER A 260 7.54 13.24 21.22
CA SER A 260 8.72 13.25 22.10
C SER A 260 8.76 12.01 22.99
N ALA A 261 9.88 11.78 23.67
CA ALA A 261 10.00 10.70 24.66
C ALA A 261 9.05 10.85 25.87
N ASP A 262 8.60 12.07 26.17
CA ASP A 262 7.63 12.34 27.24
C ASP A 262 6.17 12.24 26.76
N GLU A 263 5.95 12.26 25.44
CA GLU A 263 4.63 12.27 24.78
C GLU A 263 4.54 11.16 23.71
N LEU A 264 4.89 9.93 24.09
CA LEU A 264 4.81 8.76 23.18
C LEU A 264 3.38 8.44 22.70
N GLY A 265 2.35 8.98 23.35
CA GLY A 265 0.98 8.83 22.88
C GLY A 265 0.60 9.74 21.71
N VAL A 266 1.44 10.71 21.34
CA VAL A 266 1.20 11.65 20.24
C VAL A 266 2.03 11.24 19.04
N ILE A 267 1.38 10.77 17.99
CA ILE A 267 2.00 10.32 16.74
C ILE A 267 2.05 11.49 15.76
N VAL A 268 3.26 11.86 15.32
CA VAL A 268 3.44 12.96 14.36
C VAL A 268 3.46 12.48 12.91
N ALA A 269 3.90 11.24 12.66
CA ALA A 269 3.85 10.63 11.34
C ALA A 269 3.73 9.10 11.47
N GLN A 270 3.02 8.46 10.54
CA GLN A 270 2.80 7.02 10.53
C GLN A 270 2.68 6.47 9.11
N GLY A 271 3.14 5.24 8.88
CA GLY A 271 2.93 4.55 7.60
C GLY A 271 3.13 3.05 7.71
N ASP A 272 2.32 2.29 6.97
CA ASP A 272 2.48 0.84 6.80
C ASP A 272 3.76 0.52 6.00
N ILE A 273 4.39 -0.61 6.31
CA ILE A 273 5.60 -1.09 5.62
C ILE A 273 5.45 -2.56 5.19
N GLY A 274 6.39 -3.02 4.37
CA GLY A 274 6.48 -4.41 3.95
C GLY A 274 5.19 -4.87 3.27
N GLN A 275 4.65 -5.99 3.73
CA GLN A 275 3.46 -6.60 3.15
C GLN A 275 2.18 -5.74 3.34
N ASN A 276 2.21 -4.77 4.25
CA ASN A 276 1.08 -3.89 4.55
C ASN A 276 1.03 -2.66 3.64
N GLU A 277 2.06 -2.39 2.84
CA GLU A 277 2.08 -1.27 1.90
C GLU A 277 0.87 -1.32 0.95
N LEU A 278 0.28 -0.15 0.63
CA LEU A 278 -0.78 -0.05 -0.37
C LEU A 278 -0.20 -0.14 -1.79
N THR A 279 -0.84 -0.92 -2.66
CA THR A 279 -0.42 -1.06 -4.07
C THR A 279 -0.77 0.17 -4.92
N GLY A 280 -1.71 0.98 -4.44
CA GLY A 280 -2.31 2.10 -5.16
C GLY A 280 -3.58 1.73 -5.94
N GLU A 281 -3.91 0.44 -6.05
CA GLU A 281 -5.20 -0.01 -6.58
C GLU A 281 -6.30 0.25 -5.53
N SER A 282 -7.44 0.78 -5.99
CA SER A 282 -8.53 1.16 -5.10
C SER A 282 -9.89 1.11 -5.78
N LYS A 283 -10.94 0.89 -4.97
CA LYS A 283 -12.33 0.85 -5.40
C LYS A 283 -13.22 1.58 -4.41
N SER A 284 -14.04 2.50 -4.91
CA SER A 284 -15.02 3.25 -4.10
C SER A 284 -16.43 2.81 -4.43
N TYR A 285 -17.26 2.67 -3.39
CA TYR A 285 -18.70 2.43 -3.47
C TYR A 285 -19.46 3.56 -2.78
N GLU A 286 -20.52 4.04 -3.42
CA GLU A 286 -21.38 5.08 -2.85
C GLU A 286 -22.32 4.49 -1.79
N LEU A 287 -22.41 5.16 -0.64
CA LEU A 287 -23.34 4.85 0.45
C LEU A 287 -24.43 5.94 0.48
N GLY A 288 -25.58 5.63 -0.11
CA GLY A 288 -26.71 6.54 -0.17
C GLY A 288 -27.46 6.65 1.16
N GLU A 289 -28.16 7.77 1.33
CA GLU A 289 -29.09 8.01 2.44
C GLU A 289 -30.18 6.93 2.53
N LYS A 290 -30.55 6.54 3.76
CA LYS A 290 -31.63 5.57 3.99
C LYS A 290 -32.74 6.02 4.96
N ASP A 291 -32.55 5.87 6.26
CA ASP A 291 -33.60 6.16 7.27
C ASP A 291 -33.46 7.55 7.90
N VAL A 292 -32.28 8.18 7.76
CA VAL A 292 -31.98 9.50 8.34
C VAL A 292 -31.59 10.46 7.22
N GLU A 293 -32.44 11.47 7.01
CA GLU A 293 -32.24 12.47 5.96
C GLU A 293 -30.92 13.25 6.15
N GLY A 294 -30.16 13.39 5.08
CA GLY A 294 -28.91 14.14 4.99
C GLY A 294 -27.63 13.34 5.25
N ILE A 295 -27.70 12.07 5.71
CA ILE A 295 -26.51 11.26 5.95
C ILE A 295 -26.24 10.35 4.75
N MET A 296 -25.04 10.44 4.19
CA MET A 296 -24.58 9.68 3.04
C MET A 296 -23.05 9.67 3.04
N GLY A 297 -22.42 8.88 2.17
CA GLY A 297 -20.96 8.85 2.10
C GLY A 297 -20.42 7.83 1.12
N THR A 298 -19.20 7.36 1.38
CA THR A 298 -18.49 6.40 0.53
C THR A 298 -17.81 5.32 1.37
N ALA A 299 -17.61 4.16 0.75
CA ALA A 299 -16.72 3.12 1.21
C ALA A 299 -15.59 2.95 0.19
N LEU A 300 -14.37 3.31 0.58
CA LEU A 300 -13.16 3.12 -0.21
C LEU A 300 -12.44 1.86 0.27
N PHE A 301 -12.07 0.99 -0.66
CA PHE A 301 -11.20 -0.15 -0.42
C PHE A 301 -9.90 0.07 -1.18
N GLU A 302 -8.76 -0.09 -0.51
CA GLU A 302 -7.42 0.03 -1.09
C GLU A 302 -6.67 -1.29 -0.89
N GLU A 303 -6.04 -1.80 -1.95
CA GLU A 303 -5.34 -3.07 -1.92
C GLU A 303 -3.99 -2.95 -1.23
N ARG A 304 -3.69 -3.88 -0.31
CA ARG A 304 -2.37 -4.07 0.28
C ARG A 304 -1.54 -5.07 -0.51
N VAL A 305 -0.22 -5.01 -0.40
CA VAL A 305 0.71 -5.93 -1.09
C VAL A 305 0.44 -7.40 -0.76
N ASN A 306 -0.01 -7.72 0.45
CA ASN A 306 -0.41 -9.08 0.85
C ASN A 306 -1.77 -9.55 0.27
N GLY A 307 -2.53 -8.69 -0.42
CA GLY A 307 -3.86 -8.98 -0.97
C GLY A 307 -5.04 -8.66 -0.04
N GLU A 308 -4.77 -8.28 1.20
CA GLU A 308 -5.79 -7.73 2.11
C GLU A 308 -6.24 -6.34 1.62
N ALA A 309 -7.31 -5.80 2.20
CA ALA A 309 -7.76 -4.45 1.89
C ALA A 309 -7.77 -3.54 3.13
N LEU A 310 -7.37 -2.28 2.95
CA LEU A 310 -7.74 -1.20 3.86
C LEU A 310 -9.10 -0.66 3.44
N ALA A 311 -10.10 -0.79 4.30
CA ALA A 311 -11.42 -0.20 4.10
C ALA A 311 -11.58 1.12 4.87
N THR A 312 -11.88 2.19 4.16
CA THR A 312 -12.15 3.52 4.70
C THR A 312 -13.61 3.89 4.43
N LEU A 313 -14.41 4.01 5.49
CA LEU A 313 -15.76 4.57 5.40
C LEU A 313 -15.69 6.06 5.69
N MET A 314 -16.29 6.88 4.83
CA MET A 314 -16.37 8.34 4.98
C MET A 314 -17.81 8.79 4.80
N LEU A 315 -18.44 9.23 5.88
CA LEU A 315 -19.81 9.72 5.93
C LEU A 315 -19.84 11.24 6.15
N GLU A 316 -20.81 11.89 5.53
CA GLU A 316 -21.12 13.29 5.74
C GLU A 316 -22.33 13.45 6.67
N ASN A 317 -22.35 14.55 7.42
CA ASN A 317 -23.45 14.95 8.31
C ASN A 317 -23.78 13.96 9.45
N THR A 318 -22.81 13.17 9.89
CA THR A 318 -22.95 12.29 11.05
C THR A 318 -23.20 13.08 12.35
N PRO A 319 -23.98 12.55 13.31
CA PRO A 319 -24.13 13.14 14.62
C PRO A 319 -22.80 13.23 15.40
N ASP A 320 -22.38 14.44 15.74
CA ASP A 320 -21.16 14.73 16.52
C ASP A 320 -21.06 13.90 17.81
N GLY A 321 -19.90 13.27 18.04
CA GLY A 321 -19.65 12.36 19.16
C GLY A 321 -20.40 11.02 19.13
N GLY A 322 -21.14 10.72 18.05
CA GLY A 322 -21.75 9.41 17.82
C GLY A 322 -20.71 8.34 17.45
N MET A 323 -21.07 7.07 17.62
CA MET A 323 -20.32 5.93 17.07
C MET A 323 -21.28 5.07 16.27
N HIS A 324 -20.99 4.88 14.99
CA HIS A 324 -21.91 4.26 14.04
C HIS A 324 -21.37 2.88 13.61
N PRO A 325 -21.95 1.77 14.09
CA PRO A 325 -21.60 0.44 13.63
C PRO A 325 -21.82 0.30 12.12
N ALA A 326 -20.95 -0.42 11.43
CA ALA A 326 -21.09 -0.68 10.01
C ALA A 326 -20.74 -2.13 9.69
N HIS A 327 -21.40 -2.70 8.68
CA HIS A 327 -21.23 -4.10 8.29
C HIS A 327 -21.33 -4.29 6.78
N ILE A 328 -20.62 -5.30 6.26
CA ILE A 328 -20.96 -5.93 4.98
C ILE A 328 -21.99 -7.02 5.25
N HIS A 329 -23.07 -7.02 4.48
CA HIS A 329 -24.12 -8.02 4.45
C HIS A 329 -24.10 -8.82 3.15
N MET A 330 -24.65 -10.03 3.18
CA MET A 330 -24.87 -10.89 2.00
C MET A 330 -26.03 -10.39 1.12
N ASN A 331 -26.02 -10.77 -0.17
CA ASN A 331 -27.02 -10.44 -1.20
C ASN A 331 -27.06 -8.95 -1.57
N THR A 332 -28.08 -8.50 -2.30
CA THR A 332 -28.32 -7.08 -2.53
C THR A 332 -28.98 -6.39 -1.34
N ALA A 333 -28.80 -5.08 -1.22
CA ALA A 333 -29.48 -4.22 -0.26
C ALA A 333 -31.02 -4.27 -0.37
N ALA A 334 -31.56 -4.62 -1.54
CA ALA A 334 -33.00 -4.74 -1.77
C ALA A 334 -33.58 -6.06 -1.22
N GLU A 335 -32.76 -7.11 -1.14
CA GLU A 335 -33.12 -8.43 -0.61
C GLU A 335 -32.79 -8.53 0.90
N GLY A 336 -31.71 -7.87 1.31
CA GLY A 336 -31.14 -7.98 2.65
C GLY A 336 -30.38 -9.29 2.84
N GLY A 337 -29.67 -9.40 3.97
CA GLY A 337 -28.93 -10.61 4.30
C GLY A 337 -28.29 -10.56 5.67
N ASP A 338 -27.72 -11.69 6.07
CA ASP A 338 -26.94 -11.81 7.30
C ASP A 338 -25.65 -10.99 7.19
N ILE A 339 -25.08 -10.61 8.34
CA ILE A 339 -23.78 -9.93 8.43
C ILE A 339 -22.68 -10.92 8.06
N ALA A 340 -21.80 -10.49 7.17
CA ALA A 340 -20.61 -11.24 6.75
C ALA A 340 -19.32 -10.67 7.34
N PHE A 341 -19.21 -9.35 7.43
CA PHE A 341 -18.03 -8.65 7.95
C PHE A 341 -18.45 -7.45 8.81
N THR A 342 -17.77 -7.25 9.93
CA THR A 342 -17.95 -6.10 10.82
C THR A 342 -16.80 -5.11 10.71
N PHE A 343 -17.10 -3.86 10.35
CA PHE A 343 -16.10 -2.79 10.32
C PHE A 343 -15.84 -2.21 11.72
N ASN A 344 -14.73 -1.47 11.86
CA ASN A 344 -14.62 -0.49 12.92
C ASN A 344 -15.77 0.53 12.82
N MET A 345 -16.23 1.03 13.97
CA MET A 345 -17.33 2.00 14.00
C MET A 345 -16.90 3.34 13.42
N VAL A 346 -17.75 3.96 12.60
CA VAL A 346 -17.54 5.33 12.10
C VAL A 346 -17.67 6.31 13.27
N ASP A 347 -16.63 7.11 13.50
CA ASP A 347 -16.67 8.21 14.48
C ASP A 347 -17.54 9.33 13.93
N GLY A 348 -18.62 9.67 14.62
CA GLY A 348 -19.59 10.67 14.17
C GLY A 348 -19.06 12.11 14.17
N THR A 349 -17.94 12.38 14.83
CA THR A 349 -17.24 13.67 14.84
C THR A 349 -16.48 13.90 13.53
N THR A 350 -15.74 12.88 13.09
CA THR A 350 -14.92 12.93 11.87
C THR A 350 -15.68 12.45 10.64
N GLY A 351 -16.73 11.65 10.84
CA GLY A 351 -17.43 10.92 9.80
C GLY A 351 -16.63 9.73 9.26
N MET A 352 -15.53 9.33 9.90
CA MET A 352 -14.59 8.37 9.33
C MET A 352 -14.36 7.12 10.18
N SER A 353 -14.05 6.00 9.52
CA SER A 353 -13.41 4.83 10.11
C SER A 353 -12.51 4.15 9.11
N GLU A 354 -11.40 3.59 9.58
CA GLU A 354 -10.49 2.73 8.83
C GLU A 354 -10.57 1.32 9.43
N THR A 355 -10.52 0.26 8.61
CA THR A 355 -10.52 -1.14 9.05
C THR A 355 -9.63 -1.99 8.13
N ASN A 356 -8.80 -2.88 8.68
CA ASN A 356 -8.13 -3.91 7.88
C ASN A 356 -9.10 -5.04 7.56
N VAL A 357 -9.18 -5.45 6.30
CA VAL A 357 -10.08 -6.49 5.79
C VAL A 357 -9.24 -7.65 5.25
N SER A 358 -9.15 -8.70 6.06
CA SER A 358 -8.37 -9.92 5.77
C SER A 358 -9.20 -11.20 5.82
N ALA A 359 -10.30 -11.19 6.56
CA ALA A 359 -11.21 -12.31 6.68
C ALA A 359 -12.63 -11.83 7.07
N LEU A 360 -13.64 -12.59 6.66
CA LEU A 360 -15.01 -12.46 7.16
C LEU A 360 -15.08 -12.77 8.66
N ASP A 361 -16.17 -12.35 9.33
CA ASP A 361 -16.39 -12.62 10.76
C ASP A 361 -16.43 -14.14 11.08
N GLY A 362 -16.70 -14.97 10.07
CA GLY A 362 -16.64 -16.43 10.14
C GLY A 362 -15.22 -17.04 10.06
N GLY A 363 -14.21 -16.23 9.78
CA GLY A 363 -12.81 -16.64 9.61
C GLY A 363 -12.44 -17.14 8.21
N GLU A 364 -13.33 -16.98 7.22
CA GLU A 364 -12.99 -17.20 5.80
C GLU A 364 -12.13 -16.04 5.30
N GLU A 365 -11.01 -16.33 4.65
CA GLU A 365 -10.13 -15.32 4.04
C GLU A 365 -10.92 -14.46 3.05
N PHE A 366 -10.76 -13.15 3.15
CA PHE A 366 -11.53 -12.17 2.40
C PHE A 366 -10.72 -10.90 2.25
N GLY A 367 -10.12 -10.71 1.07
CA GLY A 367 -9.24 -9.60 0.75
C GLY A 367 -9.84 -8.67 -0.31
N TYR A 368 -8.96 -7.85 -0.91
CA TYR A 368 -9.37 -6.83 -1.87
C TYR A 368 -10.10 -7.40 -3.09
N ALA A 369 -9.54 -8.45 -3.70
CA ALA A 369 -10.13 -9.08 -4.87
C ALA A 369 -11.52 -9.67 -4.58
N ASP A 370 -11.72 -10.22 -3.38
CA ASP A 370 -12.99 -10.80 -2.97
C ASP A 370 -14.07 -9.72 -2.83
N VAL A 371 -13.73 -8.54 -2.28
CA VAL A 371 -14.65 -7.39 -2.19
C VAL A 371 -15.22 -7.01 -3.56
N LEU A 372 -14.39 -7.02 -4.61
CA LEU A 372 -14.81 -6.63 -5.96
C LEU A 372 -15.82 -7.60 -6.59
N GLU A 373 -15.78 -8.86 -6.18
CA GLU A 373 -16.66 -9.91 -6.70
C GLU A 373 -17.78 -10.27 -5.70
N TYR A 374 -17.82 -9.64 -4.53
CA TYR A 374 -18.75 -10.04 -3.48
C TYR A 374 -20.21 -9.71 -3.84
N ASP A 375 -21.09 -10.68 -3.61
CA ASP A 375 -22.54 -10.46 -3.61
C ASP A 375 -22.96 -9.92 -2.24
N GLY A 376 -22.79 -8.60 -2.06
CA GLY A 376 -23.10 -7.95 -0.81
C GLY A 376 -23.45 -6.48 -0.91
N TYR A 377 -23.72 -5.91 0.26
CA TYR A 377 -23.98 -4.49 0.45
C TYR A 377 -23.50 -4.03 1.84
N ILE A 378 -23.22 -2.75 1.97
CA ILE A 378 -22.81 -2.12 3.23
C ILE A 378 -24.00 -1.43 3.87
N ASN A 379 -24.14 -1.60 5.18
CA ASN A 379 -25.00 -0.79 6.04
C ASN A 379 -24.15 -0.01 7.04
N VAL A 380 -24.53 1.23 7.31
CA VAL A 380 -24.06 1.98 8.48
C VAL A 380 -25.27 2.31 9.36
N HIS A 381 -25.17 1.99 10.64
CA HIS A 381 -26.25 2.10 11.62
C HIS A 381 -26.17 3.39 12.43
N LEU A 382 -27.30 3.88 12.93
CA LEU A 382 -27.33 5.12 13.71
C LEU A 382 -26.54 5.02 15.03
N SER A 383 -26.64 3.89 15.74
CA SER A 383 -25.91 3.63 16.99
C SER A 383 -26.00 2.15 17.37
N ALA A 384 -25.22 1.73 18.37
CA ALA A 384 -25.31 0.37 18.91
C ALA A 384 -26.67 0.10 19.61
N GLU A 385 -27.34 1.13 20.12
CA GLU A 385 -28.67 1.01 20.72
C GLU A 385 -29.80 1.01 19.67
N GLU A 386 -29.55 1.55 18.48
CA GLU A 386 -30.51 1.72 17.39
C GLU A 386 -30.05 1.06 16.09
N LEU A 387 -29.56 -0.19 16.18
CA LEU A 387 -29.14 -0.99 15.01
C LEU A 387 -30.23 -1.18 13.94
N GLY A 388 -31.50 -0.94 14.27
CA GLY A 388 -32.59 -0.97 13.30
C GLY A 388 -32.68 0.26 12.40
N VAL A 389 -31.95 1.34 12.69
CA VAL A 389 -31.96 2.60 11.93
C VAL A 389 -30.69 2.68 11.10
N ILE A 390 -30.83 2.65 9.78
CA ILE A 390 -29.72 2.69 8.82
C ILE A 390 -29.52 4.13 8.35
N VAL A 391 -28.34 4.69 8.57
CA VAL A 391 -28.04 6.08 8.18
C VAL A 391 -27.50 6.15 6.75
N ALA A 392 -26.73 5.17 6.31
CA ALA A 392 -26.21 5.08 4.94
C ALA A 392 -26.16 3.61 4.48
N GLN A 393 -26.40 3.38 3.19
CA GLN A 393 -26.43 2.04 2.59
C GLN A 393 -25.96 2.07 1.12
N GLY A 394 -25.20 1.06 0.70
CA GLY A 394 -24.77 0.91 -0.69
C GLY A 394 -24.48 -0.54 -1.07
N ASP A 395 -24.85 -0.93 -2.29
CA ASP A 395 -24.46 -2.23 -2.88
C ASP A 395 -22.97 -2.21 -3.26
N ILE A 396 -22.27 -3.34 -3.06
CA ILE A 396 -20.84 -3.49 -3.38
C ILE A 396 -20.58 -4.67 -4.32
N GLY A 397 -19.34 -4.80 -4.78
CA GLY A 397 -18.90 -5.91 -5.62
C GLY A 397 -19.78 -6.11 -6.86
N GLN A 398 -20.29 -7.33 -7.03
CA GLN A 398 -21.15 -7.71 -8.15
C GLN A 398 -22.49 -6.97 -8.18
N ASN A 399 -22.93 -6.44 -7.03
CA ASN A 399 -24.19 -5.73 -6.90
C ASN A 399 -24.08 -4.24 -7.27
N GLU A 400 -22.88 -3.70 -7.46
CA GLU A 400 -22.72 -2.31 -7.87
C GLU A 400 -23.53 -2.00 -9.15
N LEU A 401 -24.12 -0.81 -9.21
CA LEU A 401 -24.83 -0.36 -10.40
C LEU A 401 -23.84 0.14 -11.45
N THR A 402 -24.04 -0.23 -12.72
CA THR A 402 -23.17 0.22 -13.84
C THR A 402 -23.44 1.68 -14.22
N GLY A 403 -24.57 2.24 -13.77
CA GLY A 403 -25.08 3.56 -14.17
C GLY A 403 -26.02 3.50 -15.39
N GLU A 404 -26.07 2.38 -16.11
CA GLU A 404 -27.04 2.17 -17.19
C GLU A 404 -28.45 2.04 -16.60
N SER A 405 -29.41 2.75 -17.21
CA SER A 405 -30.81 2.70 -16.77
C SER A 405 -31.84 3.00 -17.85
N MET A 406 -33.04 2.44 -17.67
CA MET A 406 -34.21 2.70 -18.49
C MET A 406 -35.39 3.12 -17.62
N THR A 407 -36.07 4.20 -18.00
CA THR A 407 -37.24 4.72 -17.27
C THR A 407 -38.52 4.59 -18.08
N TYR A 408 -39.54 4.02 -17.46
CA TYR A 408 -40.88 3.81 -18.02
C TYR A 408 -41.92 4.59 -17.23
N GLN A 409 -42.91 5.16 -17.92
CA GLN A 409 -44.00 5.92 -17.29
C GLN A 409 -45.15 4.98 -16.89
N LEU A 410 -45.66 5.16 -15.68
CA LEU A 410 -46.83 4.46 -15.14
C LEU A 410 -47.99 5.44 -15.04
N SER A 411 -48.98 5.24 -15.90
CA SER A 411 -50.19 6.07 -15.99
C SER A 411 -51.22 5.66 -14.93
N PRO A 412 -52.04 6.60 -14.43
CA PRO A 412 -53.12 6.30 -13.50
C PRO A 412 -54.19 5.44 -14.15
N VAL A 413 -54.79 4.52 -13.37
CA VAL A 413 -55.89 3.65 -13.84
C VAL A 413 -57.18 3.91 -13.06
N ALA A 414 -57.43 3.19 -11.96
CA ALA A 414 -58.66 3.36 -11.18
C ALA A 414 -58.62 4.58 -10.24
N VAL A 415 -57.41 5.02 -9.88
CA VAL A 415 -57.18 6.17 -9.00
C VAL A 415 -56.43 7.24 -9.78
N ALA A 416 -57.15 8.25 -10.27
CA ALA A 416 -56.63 9.28 -11.17
C ALA A 416 -55.41 10.07 -10.63
N SER A 417 -55.20 10.08 -9.31
CA SER A 417 -54.06 10.77 -8.69
C SER A 417 -52.80 9.91 -8.55
N ILE A 418 -52.91 8.58 -8.64
CA ILE A 418 -51.77 7.67 -8.47
C ILE A 418 -51.11 7.42 -9.82
N SER A 419 -49.87 7.86 -9.97
CA SER A 419 -49.05 7.70 -11.18
C SER A 419 -47.58 7.65 -10.79
N GLY A 420 -46.69 7.31 -11.71
CA GLY A 420 -45.28 7.35 -11.40
C GLY A 420 -44.38 6.78 -12.48
N THR A 421 -43.25 6.23 -12.08
CA THR A 421 -42.27 5.64 -12.98
C THR A 421 -41.82 4.26 -12.49
N ALA A 422 -41.36 3.44 -13.44
CA ALA A 422 -40.52 2.29 -13.19
C ALA A 422 -39.13 2.58 -13.77
N ILE A 423 -38.08 2.40 -12.98
CA ILE A 423 -36.69 2.58 -13.41
C ILE A 423 -36.01 1.21 -13.30
N PHE A 424 -35.43 0.75 -14.39
CA PHE A 424 -34.61 -0.46 -14.43
C PHE A 424 -33.16 0.01 -14.45
N GLN A 425 -32.36 -0.45 -13.51
CA GLN A 425 -30.93 -0.14 -13.44
C GLN A 425 -30.12 -1.44 -13.53
N GLU A 426 -29.05 -1.40 -14.31
CA GLU A 426 -28.17 -2.55 -14.50
C GLU A 426 -27.17 -2.67 -13.35
N ARG A 427 -26.98 -3.90 -12.85
CA ARG A 427 -25.91 -4.27 -11.92
C ARG A 427 -24.70 -4.83 -12.68
N VAL A 428 -23.52 -4.80 -12.06
CA VAL A 428 -22.28 -5.35 -12.64
C VAL A 428 -22.41 -6.82 -13.01
N ASN A 429 -23.15 -7.62 -12.23
CA ASN A 429 -23.45 -9.02 -12.56
C ASN A 429 -24.47 -9.22 -13.71
N GLY A 430 -25.02 -8.14 -14.27
CA GLY A 430 -26.01 -8.17 -15.35
C GLY A 430 -27.47 -8.33 -14.88
N GLU A 431 -27.72 -8.45 -13.58
CA GLU A 431 -29.07 -8.44 -13.02
C GLU A 431 -29.69 -7.03 -13.07
N THR A 432 -31.00 -6.94 -12.81
CA THR A 432 -31.72 -5.65 -12.84
C THR A 432 -32.26 -5.26 -11.48
N LEU A 433 -31.90 -4.07 -11.02
CA LEU A 433 -32.64 -3.40 -9.95
C LEU A 433 -33.85 -2.67 -10.54
N VAL A 434 -35.05 -3.13 -10.22
CA VAL A 434 -36.31 -2.49 -10.60
C VAL A 434 -36.81 -1.60 -9.45
N ILE A 435 -36.86 -0.29 -9.70
CA ILE A 435 -37.39 0.71 -8.77
C ILE A 435 -38.73 1.21 -9.28
N LEU A 436 -39.80 1.04 -8.50
CA LEU A 436 -41.07 1.70 -8.76
C LEU A 436 -41.16 2.93 -7.86
N SER A 437 -41.50 4.08 -8.44
CA SER A 437 -41.69 5.35 -7.72
C SER A 437 -43.03 5.94 -8.11
N LEU A 438 -44.00 5.85 -7.20
CA LEU A 438 -45.36 6.34 -7.36
C LEU A 438 -45.61 7.56 -6.47
N VAL A 439 -46.44 8.47 -6.97
CA VAL A 439 -46.91 9.64 -6.21
C VAL A 439 -48.37 9.50 -5.80
N ASN A 440 -48.75 10.15 -4.70
CA ASN A 440 -50.11 10.14 -4.14
C ASN A 440 -50.63 8.73 -3.78
N THR A 441 -49.74 7.80 -3.43
CA THR A 441 -50.09 6.49 -2.88
C THR A 441 -50.83 6.61 -1.54
N ILE A 442 -51.46 5.52 -1.11
CA ILE A 442 -52.26 5.51 0.12
C ILE A 442 -51.35 5.16 1.29
N ASP A 443 -51.16 6.11 2.21
CA ASP A 443 -50.31 5.94 3.38
C ASP A 443 -50.68 4.69 4.20
N GLY A 444 -49.68 3.87 4.54
CA GLY A 444 -49.85 2.61 5.28
C GLY A 444 -50.33 1.40 4.46
N GLU A 445 -50.74 1.60 3.20
CA GLU A 445 -51.08 0.48 2.30
C GLU A 445 -49.83 -0.07 1.60
N MET A 446 -49.88 -1.33 1.19
CA MET A 446 -48.89 -1.93 0.28
C MET A 446 -49.54 -2.13 -1.07
N HIS A 447 -48.88 -1.75 -2.17
CA HIS A 447 -49.42 -1.88 -3.51
C HIS A 447 -48.66 -2.98 -4.28
N PRO A 448 -49.18 -4.22 -4.37
CA PRO A 448 -48.55 -5.29 -5.14
C PRO A 448 -48.28 -4.88 -6.58
N ALA A 449 -47.17 -5.34 -7.15
CA ALA A 449 -46.79 -4.99 -8.51
C ALA A 449 -46.21 -6.19 -9.26
N HIS A 450 -46.45 -6.23 -10.58
CA HIS A 450 -46.03 -7.33 -11.45
C HIS A 450 -45.63 -6.81 -12.82
N ILE A 451 -44.65 -7.46 -13.45
CA ILE A 451 -44.40 -7.37 -14.89
C ILE A 451 -45.18 -8.52 -15.55
N HIS A 452 -46.03 -8.18 -16.52
CA HIS A 452 -46.82 -9.10 -17.30
C HIS A 452 -46.29 -9.20 -18.74
N MET A 453 -46.55 -10.33 -19.40
CA MET A 453 -46.26 -10.53 -20.82
C MET A 453 -47.28 -9.77 -21.71
N GLY A 454 -46.83 -9.21 -22.82
CA GLY A 454 -47.65 -8.48 -23.79
C GLY A 454 -47.74 -6.99 -23.50
N SER A 455 -48.81 -6.34 -23.98
CA SER A 455 -49.00 -4.89 -23.86
C SER A 455 -50.21 -4.54 -22.97
N VAL A 456 -50.25 -3.30 -22.45
CA VAL A 456 -51.42 -2.76 -21.75
C VAL A 456 -52.69 -2.84 -22.60
N ALA A 457 -52.58 -2.64 -23.92
CA ALA A 457 -53.72 -2.65 -24.83
C ALA A 457 -54.33 -4.06 -25.00
N ASP A 458 -53.53 -5.10 -24.80
CA ASP A 458 -53.90 -6.50 -25.00
C ASP A 458 -54.08 -7.28 -23.67
N ALA A 459 -54.05 -6.57 -22.53
CA ALA A 459 -54.19 -7.15 -21.20
C ALA A 459 -55.50 -7.95 -21.01
N PRO A 460 -55.51 -9.00 -20.14
CA PRO A 460 -54.42 -9.41 -19.25
C PRO A 460 -53.47 -10.44 -19.90
N GLY A 461 -52.17 -10.22 -19.73
CA GLY A 461 -51.14 -11.23 -19.95
C GLY A 461 -50.76 -11.97 -18.66
N ASP A 462 -50.05 -13.09 -18.81
CA ASP A 462 -49.51 -13.86 -17.68
C ASP A 462 -48.48 -13.04 -16.91
N ILE A 463 -48.36 -13.27 -15.59
CA ILE A 463 -47.35 -12.64 -14.75
C ILE A 463 -46.00 -13.28 -15.07
N ALA A 464 -45.07 -12.47 -15.57
CA ALA A 464 -43.71 -12.87 -15.89
C ALA A 464 -42.79 -12.74 -14.67
N ILE A 465 -42.87 -11.60 -13.96
CA ILE A 465 -42.04 -11.29 -12.78
C ILE A 465 -42.92 -10.68 -11.70
N THR A 466 -42.82 -11.21 -10.48
CA THR A 466 -43.40 -10.58 -9.30
C THR A 466 -42.44 -9.55 -8.73
N LEU A 467 -42.91 -8.33 -8.52
CA LEU A 467 -42.13 -7.26 -7.92
C LEU A 467 -42.50 -7.08 -6.45
N ASN A 468 -41.58 -6.51 -5.68
CA ASN A 468 -41.89 -6.04 -4.33
C ASN A 468 -43.03 -5.00 -4.39
N SER A 469 -43.92 -5.07 -3.40
CA SER A 469 -45.04 -4.13 -3.31
C SER A 469 -44.54 -2.71 -3.05
N VAL A 470 -45.13 -1.71 -3.72
CA VAL A 470 -44.85 -0.30 -3.45
C VAL A 470 -45.38 0.05 -2.08
N ASN A 471 -44.50 0.54 -1.20
CA ASN A 471 -44.90 1.01 0.11
C ASN A 471 -45.67 2.33 -0.06
N GLY A 472 -46.93 2.37 0.39
CA GLY A 472 -47.81 3.50 0.17
C GLY A 472 -47.44 4.77 0.95
N THR A 473 -46.63 4.66 2.01
CA THR A 473 -46.08 5.79 2.75
C THR A 473 -44.95 6.46 1.99
N THR A 474 -44.02 5.68 1.42
CA THR A 474 -42.85 6.23 0.70
C THR A 474 -43.10 6.41 -0.79
N GLY A 475 -44.09 5.70 -1.34
CA GLY A 475 -44.33 5.60 -2.78
C GLY A 475 -43.31 4.75 -3.53
N ILE A 476 -42.41 4.04 -2.83
CA ILE A 476 -41.26 3.38 -3.46
C ILE A 476 -41.29 1.86 -3.21
N SER A 477 -40.89 1.09 -4.23
CA SER A 477 -40.40 -0.30 -4.08
C SER A 477 -39.08 -0.48 -4.83
N ARG A 478 -38.27 -1.41 -4.36
CA ARG A 478 -37.04 -1.88 -5.02
C ARG A 478 -37.09 -3.39 -5.10
N THR A 479 -36.79 -3.97 -6.25
CA THR A 479 -36.75 -5.43 -6.46
C THR A 479 -35.51 -5.79 -7.25
N ASN A 480 -34.69 -6.70 -6.74
CA ASN A 480 -33.64 -7.32 -7.55
C ASN A 480 -34.28 -8.38 -8.45
N VAL A 481 -33.99 -8.34 -9.75
CA VAL A 481 -34.56 -9.25 -10.75
C VAL A 481 -33.42 -9.97 -11.45
N SER A 482 -33.34 -11.27 -11.19
CA SER A 482 -32.37 -12.20 -11.77
C SER A 482 -33.02 -13.31 -12.60
N SER A 483 -34.33 -13.55 -12.43
CA SER A 483 -35.10 -14.55 -13.16
C SER A 483 -36.57 -14.18 -13.31
N PHE A 484 -37.23 -14.78 -14.30
CA PHE A 484 -38.68 -14.85 -14.39
C PHE A 484 -39.24 -15.76 -13.28
N ASN A 485 -40.51 -15.63 -12.94
CA ASN A 485 -41.20 -16.48 -11.96
C ASN A 485 -41.18 -18.00 -12.29
N GLY A 486 -40.75 -18.36 -13.50
CA GLY A 486 -40.56 -19.75 -13.95
C GLY A 486 -39.12 -20.26 -13.83
N ASP A 487 -38.25 -19.57 -13.08
CA ASP A 487 -36.83 -19.85 -12.84
C ASP A 487 -35.93 -19.77 -14.10
N GLU A 488 -36.41 -19.12 -15.17
CA GLU A 488 -35.57 -18.76 -16.32
C GLU A 488 -34.83 -17.46 -16.01
N GLU A 489 -33.49 -17.49 -16.07
CA GLU A 489 -32.65 -16.31 -15.83
C GLU A 489 -32.99 -15.17 -16.80
N VAL A 490 -32.93 -13.94 -16.30
CA VAL A 490 -33.16 -12.73 -17.07
C VAL A 490 -32.10 -11.69 -16.70
N THR A 491 -31.46 -11.12 -17.72
CA THR A 491 -30.50 -10.02 -17.55
C THR A 491 -31.16 -8.69 -17.85
N TYR A 492 -30.52 -7.60 -17.42
CA TYR A 492 -30.92 -6.24 -17.79
C TYR A 492 -31.12 -6.07 -19.30
N GLU A 493 -30.14 -6.47 -20.11
CA GLU A 493 -30.22 -6.36 -21.57
C GLU A 493 -31.45 -7.06 -22.16
N THR A 494 -31.81 -8.22 -21.62
CA THR A 494 -32.99 -8.98 -22.07
C THR A 494 -34.29 -8.39 -21.54
N LEU A 495 -34.30 -7.88 -20.30
CA LEU A 495 -35.47 -7.34 -19.65
C LEU A 495 -35.92 -6.02 -20.29
N ILE A 496 -34.98 -5.15 -20.68
CA ILE A 496 -35.30 -3.91 -21.40
C ILE A 496 -35.78 -4.14 -22.85
N GLN A 497 -35.71 -5.37 -23.35
CA GLN A 497 -36.26 -5.78 -24.65
C GLN A 497 -37.53 -6.64 -24.49
N TYR A 498 -37.94 -6.93 -23.25
CA TYR A 498 -39.07 -7.81 -22.97
C TYR A 498 -40.38 -7.22 -23.50
N ASP A 499 -41.20 -8.05 -24.14
CA ASP A 499 -42.58 -7.73 -24.53
C ASP A 499 -43.45 -7.76 -23.28
N GLY A 500 -43.47 -6.67 -22.52
CA GLY A 500 -44.20 -6.62 -21.25
C GLY A 500 -44.81 -5.27 -20.87
N TYR A 501 -45.58 -5.31 -19.78
CA TYR A 501 -46.16 -4.14 -19.11
C TYR A 501 -46.22 -4.35 -17.60
N ILE A 502 -46.16 -3.26 -16.84
CA ILE A 502 -46.27 -3.26 -15.38
C ILE A 502 -47.70 -2.96 -14.96
N ASN A 503 -48.20 -3.74 -13.99
CA ASN A 503 -49.41 -3.45 -13.22
C ASN A 503 -49.05 -3.15 -11.77
N VAL A 504 -49.69 -2.14 -11.18
CA VAL A 504 -49.68 -1.90 -9.74
C VAL A 504 -51.11 -1.95 -9.20
N HIS A 505 -51.33 -2.75 -8.16
CA HIS A 505 -52.62 -3.06 -7.57
C HIS A 505 -52.95 -2.16 -6.37
N LEU A 506 -54.23 -2.03 -6.02
CA LEU A 506 -54.68 -1.17 -4.92
C LEU A 506 -54.20 -1.66 -3.56
N SER A 507 -54.36 -2.95 -3.25
CA SER A 507 -53.83 -3.56 -2.02
C SER A 507 -53.72 -5.08 -2.18
N PRO A 508 -53.10 -5.81 -1.25
CA PRO A 508 -53.08 -7.28 -1.26
C PRO A 508 -54.50 -7.89 -1.16
N GLU A 509 -55.45 -7.18 -0.55
CA GLU A 509 -56.85 -7.57 -0.43
C GLU A 509 -57.69 -7.21 -1.66
N ASP A 510 -57.25 -6.23 -2.47
CA ASP A 510 -57.89 -5.81 -3.71
C ASP A 510 -56.91 -5.79 -4.90
N LEU A 511 -56.54 -7.00 -5.33
CA LEU A 511 -55.75 -7.20 -6.55
C LEU A 511 -56.54 -6.94 -7.84
N ALA A 512 -57.86 -6.79 -7.79
CA ALA A 512 -58.66 -6.54 -9.00
C ALA A 512 -58.58 -5.06 -9.44
N THR A 513 -58.36 -4.16 -8.49
CA THR A 513 -58.24 -2.72 -8.76
C THR A 513 -56.80 -2.35 -9.07
N LEU A 514 -56.55 -1.85 -10.29
CA LEU A 514 -55.25 -1.32 -10.69
C LEU A 514 -55.16 0.18 -10.39
N VAL A 515 -54.08 0.62 -9.75
CA VAL A 515 -53.84 2.03 -9.44
C VAL A 515 -52.94 2.71 -10.46
N ALA A 516 -51.93 2.01 -10.97
CA ALA A 516 -51.01 2.51 -12.00
C ALA A 516 -50.62 1.39 -12.97
N GLN A 517 -50.36 1.74 -14.23
CA GLN A 517 -49.99 0.79 -15.28
C GLN A 517 -49.15 1.45 -16.39
N GLY A 518 -48.23 0.70 -17.01
CA GLY A 518 -47.47 1.20 -18.15
C GLY A 518 -46.74 0.10 -18.92
N ASN A 519 -46.55 0.27 -20.23
CA ASN A 519 -45.73 -0.63 -21.04
C ASN A 519 -44.24 -0.51 -20.67
N VAL A 520 -43.52 -1.63 -20.75
CA VAL A 520 -42.07 -1.69 -20.56
C VAL A 520 -41.41 -2.42 -21.73
N GLY A 521 -40.08 -2.40 -21.76
CA GLY A 521 -39.29 -3.08 -22.78
C GLY A 521 -39.72 -2.74 -24.21
N ALA A 522 -39.97 -3.75 -25.04
CA ALA A 522 -40.33 -3.58 -26.45
C ALA A 522 -41.64 -2.77 -26.66
N ASN A 523 -42.55 -2.76 -25.68
CA ASN A 523 -43.84 -2.08 -25.78
C ASN A 523 -43.81 -0.61 -25.35
N ALA A 524 -42.70 -0.13 -24.79
CA ALA A 524 -42.59 1.23 -24.28
C ALA A 524 -42.41 2.31 -25.38
N SER A 525 -42.47 1.91 -26.65
CA SER A 525 -42.21 2.75 -27.84
C SER A 525 -43.44 3.47 -28.39
#